data_AF-A0AAU1CLK2-F1
#
_entry.id   AF-A0AAU1CLK2-F1
#
_cell.length_a   1.000
_cell.length_b   1.000
_cell.length_c   1.000
_cell.angle_alpha   90.00
_cell.angle_beta   90.00
_cell.angle_gamma   90.00
#
_symmetry.space_group_name_H-M   'P 1'
#
loop_
_entity.id
_entity.type
_entity.pdbx_description
1 polymer ?
#
loop_
_entity_poly.entity_id
_entity_poly.type
_entity_poly.pdbx_seq_one_letter_code
_entity_poly.pdbx_strand_id
1 'polypeptide(L)'
;MPPNTLMGVVRASVKHLTVRGITRLDCALLVADFPNLTRLSLSGNLGTLTSAAALNQLPRLQGLTITELFGMEASDCLLPPQIPELEEVSLYGIPADYAAAMRKTWRPHVRHGVQLDVRGARKPEWVAANAANPLRDWDGREHIPRTAYGKTIAQYKATRDAFLAELTSGRQHGNITEIGRAFAAALNALDSRSPFIETVEREELFDALDFLVDEAQTAAGRDLSAARATLIEGVNSTRDW
;
A
#
# COMPACT_ATOMS: atom_id res chain seq x y z
N MET A 1 -45.33 -6.77 -7.15
CA MET A 1 -44.41 -5.62 -7.15
C MET A 1 -43.10 -6.08 -7.73
N PRO A 2 -42.55 -5.45 -8.78
CA PRO A 2 -41.21 -5.81 -9.24
C PRO A 2 -40.18 -5.31 -8.21
N PRO A 3 -39.04 -6.00 -8.07
CA PRO A 3 -37.99 -5.55 -7.18
C PRO A 3 -37.37 -4.28 -7.76
N ASN A 4 -37.25 -3.28 -6.91
CA ASN A 4 -36.70 -1.97 -7.20
C ASN A 4 -35.18 -2.13 -7.45
N THR A 5 -34.80 -2.36 -8.71
CA THR A 5 -33.41 -2.20 -9.14
C THR A 5 -33.07 -0.72 -9.02
N LEU A 6 -32.31 -0.36 -8.00
CA LEU A 6 -31.59 0.91 -7.96
C LEU A 6 -30.65 0.92 -9.16
N MET A 7 -31.14 1.36 -10.32
CA MET A 7 -30.28 1.64 -11.47
C MET A 7 -29.30 2.73 -11.04
N GLY A 8 -28.04 2.35 -10.91
CA GLY A 8 -26.94 3.29 -10.79
C GLY A 8 -27.07 4.35 -11.86
N VAL A 9 -26.92 5.62 -11.47
CA VAL A 9 -26.99 6.73 -12.41
C VAL A 9 -25.76 6.62 -13.32
N VAL A 10 -25.97 6.26 -14.59
CA VAL A 10 -24.91 6.21 -15.59
C VAL A 10 -24.37 7.63 -15.81
N ARG A 11 -23.08 7.83 -15.53
CA ARG A 11 -22.37 9.11 -15.64
C ARG A 11 -21.52 9.14 -16.92
N ALA A 12 -22.15 8.97 -18.06
CA ALA A 12 -21.50 8.86 -19.38
C ALA A 12 -20.68 10.10 -19.81
N SER A 13 -20.91 11.26 -19.19
CA SER A 13 -20.16 12.50 -19.41
C SER A 13 -18.78 12.49 -18.74
N VAL A 14 -18.58 11.69 -17.71
CA VAL A 14 -17.30 11.57 -17.00
C VAL A 14 -16.30 10.85 -17.89
N LYS A 15 -15.15 11.49 -18.12
CA LYS A 15 -14.03 10.94 -18.91
C LYS A 15 -12.81 10.60 -18.07
N HIS A 16 -12.67 11.25 -16.93
CA HIS A 16 -11.54 11.09 -16.03
C HIS A 16 -12.08 10.72 -14.65
N LEU A 17 -11.60 9.60 -14.11
CA LEU A 17 -11.98 9.16 -12.78
C LEU A 17 -10.74 8.80 -11.99
N THR A 18 -10.65 9.38 -10.79
CA THR A 18 -9.63 9.03 -9.80
C THR A 18 -10.34 8.58 -8.53
N VAL A 19 -10.02 7.38 -8.07
CA VAL A 19 -10.55 6.81 -6.82
C VAL A 19 -9.37 6.44 -5.93
N ARG A 20 -9.37 6.96 -4.70
CA ARG A 20 -8.29 6.78 -3.72
C ARG A 20 -8.81 6.09 -2.47
N GLY A 21 -7.92 5.47 -1.71
CA GLY A 21 -8.27 4.81 -0.45
C GLY A 21 -9.16 3.59 -0.63
N ILE A 22 -9.06 2.90 -1.78
CA ILE A 22 -9.86 1.72 -2.06
C ILE A 22 -9.48 0.59 -1.12
N THR A 23 -10.42 0.13 -0.31
CA THR A 23 -10.33 -1.16 0.40
C THR A 23 -10.88 -2.29 -0.47
N ARG A 24 -12.02 -2.06 -1.12
CA ARG A 24 -12.66 -2.99 -2.06
C ARG A 24 -13.41 -2.21 -3.14
N LEU A 25 -13.26 -2.60 -4.40
CA LEU A 25 -13.96 -2.01 -5.54
C LEU A 25 -14.34 -3.09 -6.56
N ASP A 26 -15.60 -3.09 -7.00
CA ASP A 26 -16.05 -3.93 -8.10
C ASP A 26 -15.92 -3.17 -9.43
N CYS A 27 -15.04 -3.66 -10.30
CA CYS A 27 -14.78 -3.04 -11.59
C CYS A 27 -15.99 -3.15 -12.54
N ALA A 28 -16.86 -4.14 -12.38
CA ALA A 28 -18.07 -4.25 -13.22
C ALA A 28 -19.05 -3.11 -12.93
N LEU A 29 -19.22 -2.74 -11.66
CA LEU A 29 -20.04 -1.59 -11.27
C LEU A 29 -19.42 -0.28 -11.73
N LEU A 30 -18.09 -0.13 -11.59
CA LEU A 30 -17.38 1.06 -12.08
C LEU A 30 -17.59 1.28 -13.57
N VAL A 31 -17.46 0.23 -14.38
CA VAL A 31 -17.65 0.31 -15.83
C VAL A 31 -19.10 0.62 -16.19
N ALA A 32 -20.07 0.02 -15.49
CA ALA A 32 -21.48 0.30 -15.72
C ALA A 32 -21.84 1.77 -15.44
N ASP A 33 -21.30 2.34 -14.36
CA ASP A 33 -21.53 3.73 -13.98
C ASP A 33 -20.76 4.72 -14.87
N PHE A 34 -19.57 4.34 -15.36
CA PHE A 34 -18.64 5.21 -16.09
C PHE A 34 -18.14 4.57 -17.41
N PRO A 35 -19.03 4.32 -18.39
CA PRO A 35 -18.67 3.52 -19.57
C PRO A 35 -17.75 4.23 -20.58
N ASN A 36 -17.60 5.55 -20.48
CA ASN A 36 -16.86 6.36 -21.46
C ASN A 36 -15.56 6.96 -20.91
N LEU A 37 -14.96 6.33 -19.89
CA LEU A 37 -13.69 6.79 -19.34
C LEU A 37 -12.59 6.74 -20.39
N THR A 38 -11.83 7.83 -20.45
CA THR A 38 -10.57 7.95 -21.20
C THR A 38 -9.37 7.86 -20.27
N ARG A 39 -9.51 8.23 -18.99
CA ARG A 39 -8.49 7.97 -17.97
C ARG A 39 -9.07 7.45 -16.67
N LEU A 40 -8.40 6.46 -16.09
CA LEU A 40 -8.76 5.84 -14.83
C LEU A 40 -7.54 5.72 -13.92
N SER A 41 -7.64 6.27 -12.71
CA SER A 41 -6.64 6.10 -11.66
C SER A 41 -7.29 5.49 -10.43
N LEU A 42 -6.79 4.33 -10.01
CA LEU A 42 -7.25 3.59 -8.85
C LEU A 42 -6.10 3.42 -7.88
N SER A 43 -6.26 3.88 -6.64
CA SER A 43 -5.27 3.66 -5.58
C SER A 43 -5.90 3.11 -4.31
N GLY A 44 -5.28 2.07 -3.79
CA GLY A 44 -5.61 1.46 -2.51
C GLY A 44 -4.42 1.50 -1.56
N ASN A 45 -4.54 0.72 -0.50
CA ASN A 45 -3.43 0.36 0.35
C ASN A 45 -3.58 -1.11 0.72
N LEU A 46 -3.07 -2.00 -0.13
CA LEU A 46 -3.46 -3.42 -0.17
C LEU A 46 -4.97 -3.63 -0.40
N GLY A 47 -5.60 -2.75 -1.18
CA GLY A 47 -7.02 -2.85 -1.52
C GLY A 47 -7.31 -3.99 -2.49
N THR A 48 -8.58 -4.35 -2.67
CA THR A 48 -8.98 -5.43 -3.59
C THR A 48 -9.86 -4.91 -4.72
N LEU A 49 -9.51 -5.23 -5.96
CA LEU A 49 -10.37 -5.13 -7.12
C LEU A 49 -11.03 -6.48 -7.37
N THR A 50 -12.34 -6.48 -7.57
CA THR A 50 -13.10 -7.65 -8.04
C THR A 50 -13.62 -7.42 -9.44
N SER A 51 -13.84 -8.50 -10.19
CA SER A 51 -14.32 -8.44 -11.58
C SER A 51 -13.39 -7.62 -12.49
N ALA A 52 -12.08 -7.66 -12.27
CA ALA A 52 -11.13 -6.74 -12.89
C ALA A 52 -11.09 -6.87 -14.42
N ALA A 53 -11.35 -8.06 -14.97
CA ALA A 53 -11.56 -8.27 -16.41
C ALA A 53 -12.60 -7.33 -17.04
N ALA A 54 -13.56 -6.80 -16.26
CA ALA A 54 -14.57 -5.86 -16.74
C ALA A 54 -13.97 -4.56 -17.29
N LEU A 55 -12.77 -4.16 -16.86
CA LEU A 55 -12.07 -2.98 -17.40
C LEU A 55 -11.80 -3.07 -18.91
N ASN A 56 -11.80 -4.28 -19.49
CA ASN A 56 -11.76 -4.48 -20.94
C ASN A 56 -12.98 -3.92 -21.69
N GLN A 57 -14.04 -3.53 -20.98
CA GLN A 57 -15.26 -2.96 -21.56
C GLN A 57 -15.20 -1.42 -21.69
N LEU A 58 -14.02 -0.82 -21.50
CA LEU A 58 -13.78 0.62 -21.66
C LEU A 58 -13.03 0.91 -22.98
N PRO A 59 -13.69 0.88 -24.14
CA PRO A 59 -13.02 0.93 -25.45
C PRO A 59 -12.27 2.24 -25.72
N ARG A 60 -12.60 3.31 -24.97
CA ARG A 60 -11.99 4.65 -25.08
C ARG A 60 -10.90 4.91 -24.04
N LEU A 61 -10.56 3.91 -23.22
CA LEU A 61 -9.58 4.09 -22.17
C LEU A 61 -8.19 4.29 -22.79
N GLN A 62 -7.62 5.46 -22.53
CA GLN A 62 -6.30 5.88 -23.01
C GLN A 62 -5.24 5.78 -21.93
N GLY A 63 -5.60 6.05 -20.68
CA GLY A 63 -4.67 5.99 -19.54
C GLY A 63 -5.22 5.19 -18.37
N LEU A 64 -4.41 4.26 -17.85
CA LEU A 64 -4.72 3.49 -16.66
C LEU A 64 -3.58 3.56 -15.64
N THR A 65 -3.93 3.93 -14.42
CA THR A 65 -3.04 3.82 -13.26
C THR A 65 -3.69 2.96 -12.18
N ILE A 66 -2.98 1.93 -11.72
CA ILE A 66 -3.39 1.09 -10.59
C ILE A 66 -2.24 1.03 -9.59
N THR A 67 -2.50 1.45 -8.35
CA THR A 67 -1.51 1.50 -7.27
C THR A 67 -1.99 0.77 -6.03
N GLU A 68 -1.19 -0.16 -5.50
CA GLU A 68 -1.43 -0.88 -4.23
C GLU A 68 -2.81 -1.54 -4.16
N LEU A 69 -3.17 -2.22 -5.26
CA LEU A 69 -4.42 -2.92 -5.45
C LEU A 69 -4.20 -4.36 -5.93
N PHE A 70 -4.98 -5.27 -5.37
CA PHE A 70 -4.86 -6.73 -5.49
C PHE A 70 -6.20 -7.35 -5.93
N GLY A 71 -6.27 -8.68 -5.99
CA GLY A 71 -7.47 -9.41 -6.43
C GLY A 71 -7.57 -9.67 -7.93
N MET A 72 -6.69 -9.05 -8.73
CA MET A 72 -6.52 -9.35 -10.16
C MET A 72 -5.69 -10.62 -10.35
N GLU A 73 -6.15 -11.49 -11.25
CA GLU A 73 -5.45 -12.69 -11.71
C GLU A 73 -4.91 -12.50 -13.13
N ALA A 74 -4.09 -13.43 -13.62
CA ALA A 74 -3.58 -13.37 -15.00
C ALA A 74 -4.70 -13.36 -16.06
N SER A 75 -5.85 -13.96 -15.77
CA SER A 75 -7.06 -13.98 -16.62
C SER A 75 -7.74 -12.62 -16.74
N ASP A 76 -7.53 -11.72 -15.78
CA ASP A 76 -8.07 -10.35 -15.81
C ASP A 76 -7.24 -9.39 -16.69
N CYS A 77 -6.18 -9.88 -17.33
CA CYS A 77 -5.29 -9.09 -18.17
C CYS A 77 -6.09 -8.26 -19.18
N LEU A 78 -5.71 -6.99 -19.32
CA LEU A 78 -6.28 -6.14 -20.35
C LEU A 78 -5.80 -6.55 -21.73
N LEU A 79 -6.70 -6.57 -22.71
CA LEU A 79 -6.45 -7.08 -24.05
C LEU A 79 -6.50 -5.93 -25.07
N PRO A 80 -5.42 -5.72 -25.86
CA PRO A 80 -5.36 -4.65 -26.86
C PRO A 80 -6.56 -4.58 -27.83
N PRO A 81 -7.14 -5.70 -28.32
CA PRO A 81 -8.33 -5.64 -29.17
C PRO A 81 -9.59 -5.10 -28.48
N GLN A 82 -9.67 -5.18 -27.15
CA GLN A 82 -10.84 -4.74 -26.38
C GLN A 82 -10.73 -3.28 -25.93
N ILE A 83 -9.49 -2.80 -25.73
CA ILE A 83 -9.19 -1.42 -25.35
C ILE A 83 -8.15 -0.82 -26.30
N PRO A 84 -8.53 -0.58 -27.57
CA PRO A 84 -7.60 -0.23 -28.63
C PRO A 84 -6.97 1.16 -28.49
N GLU A 85 -7.57 2.05 -27.69
CA GLU A 85 -7.09 3.41 -27.47
C GLU A 85 -6.08 3.51 -26.30
N LEU A 86 -5.71 2.41 -25.64
CA LEU A 86 -4.84 2.46 -24.47
C LEU A 86 -3.40 2.80 -24.84
N GLU A 87 -2.92 3.93 -24.33
CA GLU A 87 -1.60 4.49 -24.62
C GLU A 87 -0.71 4.55 -23.37
N GLU A 88 -1.28 4.66 -22.17
CA GLU A 88 -0.54 4.83 -20.92
C GLU A 88 -0.99 3.79 -19.87
N VAL A 89 -0.05 2.97 -19.40
CA VAL A 89 -0.29 1.93 -18.39
C VAL A 89 0.76 2.03 -17.29
N SER A 90 0.31 2.36 -16.09
CA SER A 90 1.13 2.49 -14.89
C SER A 90 0.61 1.58 -13.78
N LEU A 91 1.34 0.51 -13.46
CA LEU A 91 0.94 -0.48 -12.46
C LEU A 91 2.00 -0.58 -11.36
N TYR A 92 1.61 -0.26 -10.13
CA TYR A 92 2.50 -0.19 -8.98
C TYR A 92 1.94 -1.03 -7.84
N GLY A 93 2.73 -1.95 -7.28
CA GLY A 93 2.27 -2.70 -6.11
C GLY A 93 1.09 -3.62 -6.40
N ILE A 94 1.12 -4.33 -7.54
CA ILE A 94 0.03 -5.20 -8.03
C ILE A 94 0.41 -6.69 -7.92
N PRO A 95 -0.55 -7.64 -8.06
CA PRO A 95 -0.26 -9.07 -8.08
C PRO A 95 0.78 -9.45 -9.14
N ALA A 96 1.74 -10.30 -8.76
CA ALA A 96 2.84 -10.72 -9.61
C ALA A 96 2.39 -11.39 -10.91
N ASP A 97 1.36 -12.23 -10.85
CA ASP A 97 0.84 -12.95 -12.01
C ASP A 97 0.11 -12.02 -12.98
N TYR A 98 -0.69 -11.08 -12.46
CA TYR A 98 -1.31 -10.03 -13.27
C TYR A 98 -0.25 -9.13 -13.91
N ALA A 99 0.78 -8.73 -13.16
CA ALA A 99 1.90 -7.94 -13.69
C ALA A 99 2.64 -8.68 -14.82
N ALA A 100 2.85 -9.99 -14.68
CA ALA A 100 3.48 -10.82 -15.71
C ALA A 100 2.60 -10.91 -16.97
N ALA A 101 1.29 -11.11 -16.80
CA ALA A 101 0.33 -11.14 -17.90
C ALA A 101 0.29 -9.79 -18.65
N MET A 102 0.17 -8.67 -17.93
CA MET A 102 0.18 -7.33 -18.51
C MET A 102 1.48 -7.05 -19.29
N ARG A 103 2.64 -7.37 -18.72
CA ARG A 103 3.91 -7.22 -19.44
C ARG A 103 3.97 -8.07 -20.70
N LYS A 104 3.55 -9.33 -20.64
CA LYS A 104 3.54 -10.23 -21.80
C LYS A 104 2.65 -9.70 -22.93
N THR A 105 1.47 -9.19 -22.58
CA THR A 105 0.47 -8.71 -23.54
C THR A 105 0.84 -7.35 -24.15
N TRP A 106 1.32 -6.41 -23.34
CA TRP A 106 1.47 -5.01 -23.76
C TRP A 106 2.88 -4.64 -24.22
N ARG A 107 3.92 -5.39 -23.84
CA ARG A 107 5.30 -5.09 -24.27
C ARG A 107 5.49 -5.04 -25.80
N PRO A 108 4.82 -5.85 -26.63
CA PRO A 108 4.88 -5.70 -28.09
C PRO A 108 4.29 -4.38 -28.62
N HIS A 109 3.45 -3.69 -27.84
CA HIS A 109 2.79 -2.44 -28.22
C HIS A 109 3.60 -1.20 -27.84
N VAL A 110 4.65 -1.36 -27.03
CA VAL A 110 5.56 -0.25 -26.67
C VAL A 110 6.23 0.37 -27.90
N ARG A 111 6.62 -0.46 -28.87
CA ARG A 111 7.17 0.02 -30.17
C ARG A 111 6.17 0.81 -31.00
N HIS A 112 4.88 0.75 -30.65
CA HIS A 112 3.77 1.44 -31.30
C HIS A 112 3.27 2.66 -30.50
N GLY A 113 4.02 3.09 -29.47
CA GLY A 113 3.73 4.30 -28.71
C GLY A 113 3.15 4.07 -27.32
N VAL A 114 2.81 2.83 -26.94
CA VAL A 114 2.31 2.54 -25.58
C VAL A 114 3.41 2.75 -24.55
N GLN A 115 3.12 3.55 -23.53
CA GLN A 115 3.93 3.71 -22.34
C GLN A 115 3.51 2.65 -21.31
N LEU A 116 4.42 1.73 -21.01
CA LEU A 116 4.19 0.65 -20.04
C LEU A 116 5.19 0.74 -18.89
N ASP A 117 4.69 1.08 -17.71
CA ASP A 117 5.44 1.10 -16.46
C ASP A 117 4.81 0.13 -15.44
N VAL A 118 5.55 -0.91 -15.08
CA VAL A 118 5.10 -1.93 -14.12
C VAL A 118 6.19 -2.16 -13.09
N ARG A 119 5.97 -1.70 -11.86
CA ARG A 119 6.93 -1.77 -10.75
C ARG A 119 6.31 -2.35 -9.49
N GLY A 120 7.16 -2.84 -8.58
CA GLY A 120 6.72 -3.28 -7.25
C GLY A 120 5.75 -4.48 -7.24
N ALA A 121 5.75 -5.33 -8.27
CA ALA A 121 4.83 -6.48 -8.33
C ALA A 121 5.07 -7.43 -7.13
N ARG A 122 3.99 -7.85 -6.45
CA ARG A 122 4.06 -8.63 -5.20
C ARG A 122 3.40 -10.00 -5.36
N LYS A 123 4.01 -11.01 -4.75
CA LYS A 123 3.41 -12.34 -4.62
C LYS A 123 2.43 -12.39 -3.43
N PRO A 124 1.45 -13.32 -3.42
CA PRO A 124 0.54 -13.48 -2.29
C PRO A 124 1.23 -13.65 -0.94
N GLU A 125 2.37 -14.36 -0.90
CA GLU A 125 3.11 -14.57 0.35
C GLU A 125 3.72 -13.28 0.90
N TRP A 126 4.15 -12.38 0.02
CA TRP A 126 4.64 -11.06 0.43
C TRP A 126 3.50 -10.22 1.03
N VAL A 127 2.32 -10.25 0.42
CA VAL A 127 1.15 -9.51 0.90
C VAL A 127 0.75 -10.02 2.28
N ALA A 128 0.64 -11.34 2.46
CA ALA A 128 0.33 -11.95 3.75
C ALA A 128 1.35 -11.59 4.83
N ALA A 129 2.64 -11.58 4.50
CA ALA A 129 3.71 -11.27 5.45
C ALA A 129 3.84 -9.77 5.80
N ASN A 130 3.29 -8.87 4.97
CA ASN A 130 3.46 -7.41 5.11
C ASN A 130 2.14 -6.65 5.31
N ALA A 131 0.99 -7.33 5.40
CA ALA A 131 -0.31 -6.66 5.55
C ALA A 131 -0.39 -5.74 6.79
N ALA A 132 0.18 -6.19 7.91
CA ALA A 132 0.25 -5.42 9.16
C ALA A 132 1.53 -4.59 9.29
N ASN A 133 2.37 -4.52 8.25
CA ASN A 133 3.60 -3.74 8.27
C ASN A 133 3.31 -2.29 7.82
N PRO A 134 3.33 -1.29 8.71
CA PRO A 134 3.06 0.10 8.36
C PRO A 134 4.13 0.71 7.44
N LEU A 135 5.35 0.15 7.44
CA LEU A 135 6.48 0.64 6.65
C LEU A 135 6.65 -0.12 5.32
N ARG A 136 5.68 -0.94 4.92
CA ARG A 136 5.78 -1.80 3.71
C ARG A 136 6.09 -1.03 2.43
N ASP A 137 5.64 0.23 2.35
CA ASP A 137 5.79 1.09 1.17
C ASP A 137 7.23 1.60 0.99
N TRP A 138 8.12 1.32 1.95
CA TRP A 138 9.55 1.56 1.80
C TRP A 138 10.22 0.52 0.89
N ASP A 139 9.60 -0.65 0.67
CA ASP A 139 10.16 -1.73 -0.17
C ASP A 139 10.26 -1.31 -1.64
N GLY A 140 11.43 -0.82 -2.04
CA GLY A 140 11.73 -0.42 -3.41
C GLY A 140 11.65 1.09 -3.67
N ARG A 141 11.57 1.94 -2.63
CA ARG A 141 11.84 3.38 -2.78
C ARG A 141 13.28 3.60 -3.24
N GLU A 142 13.48 4.57 -4.13
CA GLU A 142 14.77 4.79 -4.81
C GLU A 142 15.89 5.19 -3.84
N HIS A 143 15.57 6.01 -2.83
CA HIS A 143 16.55 6.52 -1.86
C HIS A 143 16.71 5.64 -0.62
N ILE A 144 15.88 4.60 -0.44
CA ILE A 144 15.95 3.69 0.72
C ILE A 144 16.69 2.41 0.31
N PRO A 145 17.91 2.17 0.85
CA PRO A 145 18.63 0.94 0.56
C PRO A 145 17.84 -0.28 1.03
N ARG A 146 17.79 -1.33 0.19
CA ARG A 146 17.07 -2.58 0.51
C ARG A 146 17.50 -3.21 1.85
N THR A 147 18.80 -3.12 2.16
CA THR A 147 19.38 -3.61 3.42
C THR A 147 18.95 -2.77 4.62
N ALA A 148 18.81 -1.45 4.45
CA ALA A 148 18.30 -0.54 5.47
C ALA A 148 16.82 -0.84 5.74
N TYR A 149 15.98 -0.89 4.70
CA TYR A 149 14.58 -1.29 4.80
C TYR A 149 14.40 -2.61 5.58
N GLY A 150 15.12 -3.66 5.18
CA GLY A 150 15.02 -4.96 5.85
C GLY A 150 15.38 -4.91 7.35
N LYS A 151 16.36 -4.09 7.74
CA LYS A 151 16.74 -3.91 9.15
C LYS A 151 15.76 -3.02 9.91
N THR A 152 15.23 -1.97 9.30
CA THR A 152 14.15 -1.15 9.86
C THR A 152 12.93 -2.00 10.18
N ILE A 153 12.50 -2.88 9.26
CA ILE A 153 11.38 -3.79 9.52
C ILE A 153 11.67 -4.77 10.64
N ALA A 154 12.88 -5.34 10.69
CA ALA A 154 13.27 -6.23 11.79
C ALA A 154 13.24 -5.50 13.14
N GLN A 155 13.73 -4.26 13.18
CA GLN A 155 13.72 -3.42 14.38
C GLN A 155 12.30 -3.06 14.81
N TYR A 156 11.43 -2.68 13.87
CA TYR A 156 10.03 -2.39 14.15
C TYR A 156 9.31 -3.62 14.75
N LYS A 157 9.51 -4.81 14.18
CA LYS A 157 8.96 -6.06 14.73
C LYS A 157 9.47 -6.36 16.14
N ALA A 158 10.77 -6.23 16.38
CA ALA A 158 11.34 -6.42 17.71
C ALA A 158 10.78 -5.42 18.74
N THR A 159 10.58 -4.17 18.32
CA THR A 159 9.98 -3.10 19.15
C THR A 159 8.53 -3.43 19.48
N ARG A 160 7.75 -3.88 18.50
CA ARG A 160 6.38 -4.35 18.69
C ARG A 160 6.30 -5.50 19.68
N ASP A 161 7.12 -6.53 19.51
CA ASP A 161 7.10 -7.72 20.38
C ASP A 161 7.49 -7.35 21.83
N ALA A 162 8.52 -6.53 22.00
CA ALA A 162 8.93 -6.03 23.32
C ALA A 162 7.84 -5.18 23.98
N PHE A 163 7.20 -4.29 23.22
CA PHE A 163 6.11 -3.44 23.72
C PHE A 163 4.92 -4.27 24.18
N LEU A 164 4.47 -5.24 23.37
CA LEU A 164 3.36 -6.13 23.74
C LEU A 164 3.69 -7.02 24.95
N ALA A 165 4.92 -7.52 25.03
CA ALA A 165 5.39 -8.28 26.20
C ALA A 165 5.36 -7.41 27.47
N GLU A 166 5.78 -6.15 27.40
CA GLU A 166 5.73 -5.25 28.55
C GLU A 166 4.29 -4.98 29.01
N LEU A 167 3.37 -4.73 28.06
CA LEU A 167 1.96 -4.49 28.39
C LEU A 167 1.28 -5.65 29.12
N THR A 168 1.71 -6.89 28.85
CA THR A 168 1.17 -8.10 29.49
C THR A 168 1.82 -8.41 30.83
N SER A 169 3.01 -7.87 31.10
CA SER A 169 3.83 -8.17 32.28
C SER A 169 3.34 -7.49 33.58
N GLY A 170 2.46 -6.48 33.46
CA GLY A 170 1.86 -5.77 34.60
C GLY A 170 2.86 -4.99 35.47
N ARG A 171 4.11 -4.81 35.01
CA ARG A 171 5.16 -4.05 35.71
C ARG A 171 5.16 -2.58 35.23
N GLN A 172 5.79 -1.73 36.04
CA GLN A 172 5.91 -0.29 35.82
C GLN A 172 6.48 0.03 34.42
N HIS A 173 5.89 1.04 33.74
CA HIS A 173 6.17 1.53 32.39
C HIS A 173 7.64 1.89 32.05
N GLY A 174 8.60 1.75 32.98
CA GLY A 174 10.01 2.12 32.77
C GLY A 174 10.72 1.34 31.66
N ASN A 175 10.24 0.15 31.32
CA ASN A 175 10.76 -0.61 30.17
C ASN A 175 10.32 -0.03 28.82
N ILE A 176 9.19 0.70 28.76
CA ILE A 176 8.66 1.27 27.52
C ILE A 176 9.56 2.39 26.99
N THR A 177 10.10 3.23 27.89
CA THR A 177 11.08 4.24 27.50
C THR A 177 12.32 3.60 26.88
N GLU A 178 12.80 2.49 27.45
CA GLU A 178 13.97 1.79 26.93
C GLU A 178 13.70 1.11 25.58
N ILE A 179 12.49 0.57 25.39
CA ILE A 179 12.03 0.08 24.07
C ILE A 179 12.10 1.20 23.03
N GLY A 180 11.64 2.41 23.38
CA GLY A 180 11.74 3.59 22.50
C GLY A 180 13.20 3.98 22.20
N ARG A 181 14.06 4.00 23.21
CA ARG A 181 15.49 4.30 23.03
C ARG A 181 16.19 3.29 22.12
N ALA A 182 15.90 2.00 22.32
CA ALA A 182 16.46 0.92 21.51
C ALA A 182 16.02 1.03 20.04
N PHE A 183 14.76 1.39 19.79
CA PHE A 183 14.26 1.66 18.43
C PHE A 183 15.03 2.80 17.77
N ALA A 184 15.13 3.96 18.42
CA ALA A 184 15.87 5.11 17.90
C ALA A 184 17.35 4.79 17.66
N ALA A 185 18.04 4.20 18.64
CA ALA A 185 19.47 3.88 18.55
C ALA A 185 19.78 2.91 17.39
N ALA A 186 18.90 1.93 17.14
CA ALA A 186 19.04 1.04 16.01
C ALA A 186 18.93 1.78 14.67
N LEU A 187 18.01 2.74 14.55
CA LEU A 187 17.84 3.55 13.35
C LEU A 187 18.99 4.55 13.15
N ASN A 188 19.48 5.21 14.22
CA ASN A 188 20.70 6.03 14.18
C ASN A 188 21.88 5.23 13.59
N ALA A 189 22.05 3.98 14.03
CA ALA A 189 23.12 3.11 13.57
C ALA A 189 22.97 2.66 12.10
N LEU A 190 21.74 2.66 11.55
CA LEU A 190 21.49 2.41 10.14
C LEU A 190 21.75 3.66 9.31
N ASP A 191 21.18 4.79 9.74
CA ASP A 191 21.21 6.05 9.02
C ASP A 191 22.63 6.65 8.95
N SER A 192 23.38 6.59 10.06
CA SER A 192 24.79 7.04 10.11
C SER A 192 25.71 6.39 9.07
N ARG A 193 25.38 5.19 8.56
CA ARG A 193 26.20 4.49 7.55
C ARG A 193 25.87 4.93 6.13
N SER A 194 24.62 5.25 5.87
CA SER A 194 24.08 5.62 4.57
C SER A 194 22.76 6.36 4.82
N PRO A 195 22.79 7.69 4.97
CA PRO A 195 21.60 8.45 5.33
C PRO A 195 20.46 8.20 4.34
N PHE A 196 19.29 7.89 4.88
CA PHE A 196 18.08 7.57 4.12
C PHE A 196 16.79 7.99 4.85
N ILE A 197 16.89 8.33 6.14
CA ILE A 197 15.76 8.82 6.91
C ILE A 197 15.69 10.34 6.75
N GLU A 198 14.78 10.79 5.90
CA GLU A 198 14.48 12.22 5.72
C GLU A 198 13.25 12.61 6.55
N THR A 199 12.69 13.79 6.26
CA THR A 199 11.50 14.31 6.97
C THR A 199 10.30 13.37 6.80
N VAL A 200 10.08 12.84 5.60
CA VAL A 200 8.96 11.94 5.31
C VAL A 200 9.14 10.60 6.03
N GLU A 201 10.29 9.96 5.88
CA GLU A 201 10.56 8.68 6.56
C GLU A 201 10.51 8.82 8.08
N ARG A 202 10.93 9.95 8.62
CA ARG A 202 10.81 10.26 10.04
C ARG A 202 9.36 10.28 10.50
N GLU A 203 8.49 10.98 9.79
CA GLU A 203 7.05 11.03 10.09
C GLU A 203 6.43 9.62 10.01
N GLU A 204 6.76 8.85 8.96
CA GLU A 204 6.27 7.49 8.78
C GLU A 204 6.75 6.51 9.87
N LEU A 205 7.95 6.72 10.43
CA LEU A 205 8.44 5.95 11.59
C LEU A 205 7.62 6.26 12.85
N PHE A 206 7.23 7.51 13.07
CA PHE A 206 6.34 7.88 14.18
C PHE A 206 4.93 7.34 13.96
N ASP A 207 4.38 7.46 12.74
CA ASP A 207 3.08 6.87 12.38
C ASP A 207 3.07 5.35 12.59
N ALA A 208 4.19 4.67 12.28
CA ALA A 208 4.33 3.23 12.53
C ALA A 208 4.29 2.90 14.03
N LEU A 209 4.95 3.68 14.88
CA LEU A 209 4.88 3.52 16.33
C LEU A 209 3.49 3.85 16.87
N ASP A 210 2.82 4.85 16.30
CA ASP A 210 1.46 5.21 16.69
C ASP A 210 0.47 4.10 16.32
N PHE A 211 0.60 3.53 15.13
CA PHE A 211 -0.17 2.38 14.67
C PHE A 211 0.04 1.16 15.58
N LEU A 212 1.27 0.89 16.01
CA LEU A 212 1.57 -0.16 16.99
C LEU A 212 0.78 0.04 18.29
N VAL A 213 0.76 1.26 18.85
CA VAL A 213 0.04 1.50 20.10
C VAL A 213 -1.47 1.43 19.90
N ASP A 214 -2.00 1.91 18.78
CA ASP A 214 -3.43 1.81 18.44
C ASP A 214 -3.89 0.35 18.31
N GLU A 215 -3.08 -0.49 17.67
CA GLU A 215 -3.32 -1.93 17.55
C GLU A 215 -3.36 -2.57 18.95
N ALA A 216 -2.38 -2.27 19.80
CA ALA A 216 -2.30 -2.80 21.16
C ALA A 216 -3.47 -2.31 22.04
N GLN A 217 -3.86 -1.06 21.91
CA GLN A 217 -4.98 -0.44 22.64
C GLN A 217 -6.30 -1.12 22.26
N THR A 218 -6.52 -1.33 20.96
CA THR A 218 -7.70 -2.03 20.45
C THR A 218 -7.75 -3.47 20.98
N ALA A 219 -6.63 -4.20 20.93
CA ALA A 219 -6.56 -5.58 21.39
C ALA A 219 -6.74 -5.71 22.92
N ALA A 220 -6.20 -4.76 23.70
CA ALA A 220 -6.29 -4.78 25.15
C ALA A 220 -7.61 -4.18 25.68
N GLY A 221 -8.36 -3.45 24.87
CA GLY A 221 -9.61 -2.79 25.28
C GLY A 221 -9.44 -1.75 26.37
N ARG A 222 -8.26 -1.11 26.46
CA ARG A 222 -7.93 -0.08 27.47
C ARG A 222 -7.11 1.05 26.88
N ASP A 223 -7.18 2.22 27.47
CA ASP A 223 -6.37 3.38 27.08
C ASP A 223 -4.87 3.14 27.33
N LEU A 224 -4.07 3.38 26.30
CA LEU A 224 -2.60 3.27 26.31
C LEU A 224 -1.92 4.61 26.03
N SER A 225 -2.63 5.74 26.15
CA SER A 225 -2.08 7.09 25.89
C SER A 225 -0.81 7.40 26.70
N ALA A 226 -0.74 6.97 27.96
CA ALA A 226 0.46 7.13 28.77
C ALA A 226 1.64 6.29 28.23
N ALA A 227 1.40 5.03 27.86
CA ALA A 227 2.40 4.17 27.26
C ALA A 227 2.92 4.71 25.92
N ARG A 228 2.04 5.31 25.11
CA ARG A 228 2.41 6.03 23.89
C ARG A 228 3.40 7.15 24.19
N ALA A 229 3.05 8.04 25.10
CA ALA A 229 3.92 9.17 25.47
C ALA A 229 5.29 8.69 25.97
N THR A 230 5.33 7.66 26.81
CA THR A 230 6.57 7.05 27.32
C THR A 230 7.42 6.43 26.22
N LEU A 231 6.81 5.77 25.23
CA LEU A 231 7.52 5.20 24.08
C LEU A 231 8.16 6.30 23.22
N ILE A 232 7.38 7.32 22.88
CA ILE A 232 7.81 8.46 22.06
C ILE A 232 8.88 9.29 22.77
N GLU A 233 8.76 9.50 24.08
CA GLU A 233 9.79 10.13 24.90
C GLU A 233 11.11 9.35 24.82
N GLY A 234 11.05 8.02 24.92
CA GLY A 234 12.20 7.14 24.74
C GLY A 234 12.89 7.35 23.40
N VAL A 235 12.12 7.32 22.30
CA VAL A 235 12.62 7.56 20.94
C VAL A 235 13.29 8.94 20.83
N ASN A 236 12.61 10.00 21.27
CA ASN A 236 13.12 11.36 21.16
C ASN A 236 14.36 11.62 22.03
N SER A 237 14.57 10.86 23.10
CA SER A 237 15.73 11.02 23.98
C SER A 237 17.06 10.59 23.35
N THR A 238 17.04 9.77 22.30
CA THR A 238 18.26 9.21 21.67
C THR A 238 18.35 9.39 20.17
N ARG A 239 17.24 9.73 19.49
CA ARG A 239 17.18 9.90 18.04
C ARG A 239 18.11 10.99 17.50
N ASP A 240 18.85 10.68 16.43
CA ASP A 240 19.71 11.63 15.70
C ASP A 240 19.40 11.73 14.18
N TRP A 241 18.44 10.93 13.68
CA TRP A 241 17.85 11.00 12.33
C TRP A 241 16.63 11.92 12.25
#